data_AF-A0AAN7KD03-F1
#
_entry.id   AF-A0AAN7KD03-F1
#
_cell.length_a   1.000
_cell.length_b   1.000
_cell.length_c   1.000
_cell.angle_alpha   90.00
_cell.angle_beta   90.00
_cell.angle_gamma   90.00
#
_symmetry.space_group_name_H-M   'P 1'
#
loop_
_entity.id
_entity.type
_entity.pdbx_description
1 polymer ?
#
loop_
_entity_poly.entity_id
_entity_poly.type
_entity_poly.pdbx_seq_one_letter_code
_entity_poly.pdbx_strand_id
1 'polypeptide(L)'
;MKLESPLQFLEDKTILVTGAAGFLAKIFVEKVLRVQPGVKKLFLLIRAEDDKYDVALNVNTLGARHVVEFAKKCTSLAVMVHVSTAYVSGEREGVIPERPYHMGETLNGVSGLDIDAERRVVEERLEELRAEGASDEAISVAMKELGIERFDDSNTEKLRVAAMEGGVEGDVFYFDPKCIDWGHYVTNIHIPGIVKYVFKRS
;
A
#
# COMPACT_ATOMS: atom_id res chain seq x y z
N MET A 1 4.47 -10.97 31.81
CA MET A 1 4.04 -11.66 30.57
C MET A 1 5.31 -12.01 29.80
N LYS A 2 5.61 -13.29 29.54
CA LYS A 2 6.75 -13.63 28.67
C LYS A 2 6.37 -13.23 27.25
N LEU A 3 7.17 -12.36 26.63
CA LEU A 3 7.04 -12.10 25.20
C LEU A 3 7.42 -13.39 24.47
N GLU A 4 6.44 -14.03 23.84
CA GLU A 4 6.71 -15.09 22.88
C GLU A 4 7.54 -14.51 21.73
N SER A 5 8.45 -15.31 21.17
CA SER A 5 9.19 -14.85 19.98
C SER A 5 8.21 -14.62 18.82
N PRO A 6 8.46 -13.65 17.92
CA PRO A 6 7.62 -13.42 16.74
C PRO A 6 7.42 -14.70 15.91
N LEU A 7 8.42 -15.58 15.87
CA LEU A 7 8.33 -16.87 15.19
C LEU A 7 7.28 -17.76 15.85
N GLN A 8 7.37 -17.96 17.17
CA GLN A 8 6.43 -18.79 17.92
C GLN A 8 5.02 -18.21 17.89
N PHE A 9 4.88 -16.89 17.89
CA PHE A 9 3.59 -16.22 17.74
C PHE A 9 2.92 -16.56 16.39
N LEU A 10 3.69 -16.57 15.30
CA LEU A 10 3.18 -16.82 13.94
C LEU A 10 2.89 -18.31 13.65
N GLU A 11 3.38 -19.22 14.49
CA GLU A 11 3.09 -20.64 14.37
C GLU A 11 1.58 -20.91 14.46
N ASP A 12 1.09 -21.79 13.58
CA ASP A 12 -0.32 -22.15 13.42
C ASP A 12 -1.28 -20.97 13.10
N LYS A 13 -0.75 -19.77 12.82
CA LYS A 13 -1.56 -18.62 12.44
C LYS A 13 -1.99 -18.70 10.98
N THR A 14 -3.15 -18.11 10.70
CA THR A 14 -3.60 -17.81 9.34
C THR A 14 -3.36 -16.33 9.09
N ILE A 15 -2.64 -16.00 8.03
CA ILE A 15 -2.24 -14.64 7.69
C ILE A 15 -2.91 -14.23 6.38
N LEU A 16 -3.51 -13.04 6.35
CA LEU A 16 -3.99 -12.39 5.13
C LEU A 16 -3.08 -11.19 4.85
N VAL A 17 -2.52 -11.13 3.63
CA VAL A 17 -1.69 -10.01 3.18
C VAL A 17 -2.37 -9.35 1.98
N THR A 18 -2.69 -8.06 2.09
CA THR A 18 -3.15 -7.22 0.98
C THR A 18 -1.98 -6.48 0.36
N GLY A 19 -2.10 -6.09 -0.91
CA GLY A 19 -1.00 -5.42 -1.61
C GLY A 19 0.22 -6.33 -1.80
N ALA A 20 0.00 -7.66 -1.88
CA ALA A 20 1.06 -8.66 -1.92
C ALA A 20 1.99 -8.54 -3.14
N ALA A 21 1.58 -7.81 -4.18
CA ALA A 21 2.42 -7.47 -5.33
C ALA A 21 3.40 -6.31 -5.05
N GLY A 22 3.17 -5.52 -4.01
CA GLY A 22 4.03 -4.42 -3.60
C GLY A 22 5.34 -4.89 -2.98
N PHE A 23 6.36 -4.02 -3.03
CA PHE A 23 7.72 -4.34 -2.59
C PHE A 23 7.80 -4.86 -1.14
N LEU A 24 7.26 -4.09 -0.18
CA LEU A 24 7.32 -4.46 1.24
C LEU A 24 6.57 -5.77 1.53
N ALA A 25 5.40 -5.96 0.93
CA ALA A 25 4.59 -7.15 1.14
C ALA A 25 5.27 -8.40 0.58
N LYS A 26 5.96 -8.30 -0.57
CA LYS A 26 6.78 -9.39 -1.13
C LYS A 26 7.88 -9.81 -0.16
N ILE A 27 8.63 -8.84 0.39
CA ILE A 27 9.70 -9.10 1.35
C ILE A 27 9.13 -9.74 2.63
N PHE A 28 8.01 -9.20 3.13
CA PHE A 28 7.34 -9.75 4.31
C PHE A 28 6.91 -11.21 4.09
N VAL A 29 6.22 -11.49 2.99
CA VAL A 29 5.77 -12.85 2.63
C VAL A 29 6.95 -13.80 2.52
N GLU A 30 8.00 -13.41 1.79
CA GLU A 30 9.20 -14.20 1.65
C GLU A 30 9.86 -14.47 3.01
N LYS A 31 9.98 -13.45 3.85
CA LYS A 31 10.59 -13.58 5.18
C LYS A 31 9.81 -14.57 6.03
N VAL A 32 8.48 -14.42 6.09
CA VAL A 32 7.59 -15.32 6.85
C VAL A 32 7.76 -16.76 6.39
N LEU A 33 7.71 -17.01 5.08
CA LEU A 33 7.89 -18.36 4.51
C LEU A 33 9.26 -18.95 4.82
N ARG A 34 10.31 -18.12 4.84
CA ARG A 34 11.68 -18.56 5.10
C ARG A 34 11.92 -18.89 6.58
N VAL A 35 11.40 -18.06 7.49
CA VAL A 35 11.77 -18.12 8.92
C VAL A 35 10.74 -18.82 9.80
N GLN A 36 9.48 -18.92 9.35
CA GLN A 36 8.41 -19.60 10.07
C GLN A 36 7.54 -20.44 9.11
N PRO A 37 8.01 -21.63 8.71
CA PRO A 37 7.24 -22.51 7.82
C PRO A 37 6.00 -23.12 8.49
N GLY A 38 5.85 -23.00 9.81
CA GLY A 38 4.69 -23.47 10.58
C GLY A 38 3.46 -22.56 10.53
N VAL A 39 3.44 -21.53 9.67
CA VAL A 39 2.22 -20.76 9.38
C VAL A 39 1.18 -21.69 8.76
N LYS A 40 -0.02 -21.73 9.33
CA LYS A 40 -1.09 -22.65 8.91
C LYS A 40 -1.59 -22.36 7.48
N LYS A 41 -1.85 -21.08 7.19
CA LYS A 41 -2.33 -20.60 5.88
C LYS A 41 -1.86 -19.17 5.63
N LEU A 42 -1.50 -18.88 4.39
CA LEU A 42 -1.19 -17.54 3.91
C LEU A 42 -2.10 -17.20 2.72
N PHE A 43 -2.94 -16.20 2.87
CA PHE A 43 -3.80 -15.66 1.82
C PHE A 43 -3.19 -14.38 1.27
N LEU A 44 -3.05 -14.29 -0.05
CA LEU A 44 -2.52 -13.12 -0.74
C LEU A 44 -3.63 -12.50 -1.58
N LEU A 45 -3.99 -11.24 -1.28
CA LEU A 45 -4.87 -10.47 -2.15
C LEU A 45 -4.01 -9.69 -3.15
N ILE A 46 -4.11 -10.10 -4.42
CA ILE A 46 -3.40 -9.50 -5.55
C ILE A 46 -4.40 -8.69 -6.38
N ARG A 47 -3.99 -7.48 -6.80
CA ARG A 47 -4.74 -6.59 -7.68
C ARG A 47 -3.84 -6.21 -8.86
N ALA A 48 -4.42 -5.96 -10.03
CA ALA A 48 -3.72 -5.32 -11.13
C ALA A 48 -3.39 -3.86 -10.79
N GLU A 49 -2.23 -3.37 -11.24
CA GLU A 49 -1.84 -1.97 -11.11
C GLU A 49 -2.69 -1.09 -12.03
N ASP A 50 -3.21 0.01 -11.48
CA ASP A 50 -3.86 1.08 -12.22
C ASP A 50 -3.70 2.35 -11.37
N ASP A 51 -3.28 3.43 -12.02
CA ASP A 51 -2.82 4.68 -11.43
C ASP A 51 -3.92 5.75 -11.40
N LYS A 52 -5.13 5.44 -11.90
CA LYS A 52 -6.24 6.40 -11.90
C LYS A 52 -6.66 6.75 -10.47
N TYR A 53 -7.13 7.98 -10.27
CA TYR A 53 -7.48 8.45 -8.94
C TYR A 53 -8.65 7.69 -8.31
N ASP A 54 -9.65 7.28 -9.09
CA ASP A 54 -10.74 6.42 -8.63
C ASP A 54 -10.20 5.10 -8.07
N VAL A 55 -9.20 4.53 -8.75
CA VAL A 55 -8.52 3.33 -8.29
C VAL A 55 -7.74 3.59 -7.01
N ALA A 56 -6.97 4.68 -6.93
CA ALA A 56 -6.20 5.03 -5.74
C ALA A 56 -7.09 5.24 -4.51
N LEU A 57 -8.21 5.97 -4.66
CA LEU A 57 -9.20 6.18 -3.60
C LEU A 57 -9.85 4.85 -3.18
N ASN A 58 -10.26 4.03 -4.14
CA ASN A 58 -10.86 2.72 -3.88
C ASN A 58 -9.89 1.79 -3.12
N VAL A 59 -8.60 1.79 -3.45
CA VAL A 59 -7.62 0.89 -2.83
C VAL A 59 -7.19 1.39 -1.45
N ASN A 60 -6.75 2.65 -1.36
CA ASN A 60 -6.11 3.15 -0.15
C ASN A 60 -7.12 3.51 0.94
N THR A 61 -8.30 3.98 0.56
CA THR A 61 -9.33 4.42 1.50
C THR A 61 -10.38 3.35 1.72
N LEU A 62 -11.10 2.95 0.66
CA LEU A 62 -12.19 1.99 0.79
C LEU A 62 -11.68 0.56 1.01
N GLY A 63 -10.58 0.17 0.38
CA GLY A 63 -9.92 -1.11 0.59
C GLY A 63 -9.50 -1.28 2.05
N ALA A 64 -8.86 -0.25 2.63
CA ALA A 64 -8.53 -0.24 4.05
C ALA A 64 -9.78 -0.34 4.94
N ARG A 65 -10.86 0.41 4.64
CA ARG A 65 -12.13 0.32 5.35
C ARG A 65 -12.71 -1.10 5.32
N HIS A 66 -12.76 -1.73 4.15
CA HIS A 66 -13.29 -3.09 4.00
C HIS A 66 -12.44 -4.12 4.76
N VAL A 67 -11.11 -3.97 4.77
CA VAL A 67 -10.22 -4.83 5.57
C VAL A 67 -10.49 -4.66 7.07
N VAL A 68 -10.70 -3.43 7.55
CA VAL A 68 -11.07 -3.18 8.96
C VAL A 68 -12.43 -3.79 9.29
N GLU A 69 -13.43 -3.63 8.42
CA GLU A 69 -14.76 -4.21 8.61
C GLU A 69 -14.73 -5.74 8.60
N PHE A 70 -13.91 -6.34 7.74
CA PHE A 70 -13.65 -7.78 7.74
C PHE A 70 -12.96 -8.21 9.04
N ALA A 71 -11.91 -7.49 9.46
CA ALA A 71 -11.16 -7.76 10.68
C ALA A 71 -12.07 -7.71 11.94
N LYS A 72 -13.01 -6.76 12.00
CA LYS A 72 -14.03 -6.67 13.07
C LYS A 72 -14.93 -7.92 13.16
N LYS A 73 -15.12 -8.65 12.06
CA LYS A 73 -15.89 -9.90 12.02
C LYS A 73 -15.05 -11.13 12.41
N CYS A 74 -13.72 -11.00 12.45
CA CYS A 74 -12.81 -12.07 12.83
C CYS A 74 -12.70 -12.17 14.36
N THR A 75 -13.51 -13.04 14.98
CA THR A 75 -13.55 -13.25 16.45
C THR A 75 -12.25 -13.80 17.05
N SER A 76 -11.34 -14.31 16.21
CA SER A 76 -10.04 -14.85 16.62
C SER A 76 -8.87 -14.04 16.06
N LEU A 77 -9.10 -12.78 15.66
CA LEU A 77 -8.04 -11.89 15.19
C LEU A 77 -7.04 -11.60 16.31
N ALA A 78 -5.80 -12.06 16.13
CA ALA A 78 -4.73 -11.84 17.11
C ALA A 78 -4.05 -10.47 16.91
N VAL A 79 -3.88 -10.04 15.67
CA VAL A 79 -3.20 -8.78 15.33
C VAL A 79 -3.68 -8.26 13.97
N MET A 80 -3.79 -6.94 13.85
CA MET A 80 -3.94 -6.23 12.59
C MET A 80 -2.81 -5.21 12.47
N VAL A 81 -2.08 -5.25 11.35
CA VAL A 81 -1.02 -4.29 11.05
C VAL A 81 -1.46 -3.48 9.83
N HIS A 82 -1.53 -2.17 9.99
CA HIS A 82 -1.72 -1.22 8.90
C HIS A 82 -0.42 -0.45 8.71
N VAL A 83 0.13 -0.51 7.50
CA VAL A 83 1.30 0.28 7.12
C VAL A 83 0.79 1.53 6.41
N SER A 84 0.93 2.68 7.08
CA SER A 84 0.62 3.98 6.50
C SER A 84 1.90 4.65 5.97
N THR A 85 1.79 5.88 5.49
CA THR A 85 2.94 6.67 5.00
C THR A 85 3.24 7.84 5.93
N ALA A 86 4.50 8.25 6.04
CA ALA A 86 4.87 9.47 6.77
C ALA A 86 4.21 10.74 6.21
N TYR A 87 3.77 10.72 4.94
CA TYR A 87 3.03 11.82 4.31
C TYR A 87 1.73 12.16 4.99
N VAL A 88 1.14 11.22 5.75
CA VAL A 88 -0.06 11.53 6.50
C VAL A 88 0.16 12.62 7.52
N SER A 89 1.41 12.96 7.89
CA SER A 89 1.71 14.01 8.88
C SER A 89 1.44 15.45 8.41
N GLY A 90 1.03 15.64 7.16
CA GLY A 90 0.73 16.95 6.57
C GLY A 90 1.97 17.81 6.38
N GLU A 91 1.78 19.13 6.31
CA GLU A 91 2.83 20.14 6.10
C GLU A 91 3.63 20.49 7.38
N ARG A 92 3.65 19.60 8.38
CA ARG A 92 4.35 19.87 9.64
C ARG A 92 5.86 19.72 9.45
N GLU A 93 6.62 20.69 9.93
CA GLU A 93 8.08 20.71 9.87
C GLU A 93 8.72 20.43 11.24
N GLY A 94 9.95 19.88 11.23
CA GLY A 94 10.74 19.59 12.43
C GLY A 94 10.53 18.19 13.00
N VAL A 95 10.93 17.98 14.27
CA VAL A 95 10.77 16.69 14.96
C VAL A 95 9.30 16.53 15.36
N ILE A 96 8.59 15.62 14.69
CA ILE A 96 7.18 15.32 14.94
C ILE A 96 7.09 14.14 15.93
N PRO A 97 6.68 14.36 17.20
CA PRO A 97 6.51 13.27 18.14
C PRO A 97 5.26 12.44 17.82
N GLU A 98 5.36 11.13 17.90
CA GLU A 98 4.20 10.25 17.84
C GLU A 98 3.28 10.52 19.04
N ARG A 99 2.05 10.95 18.77
CA ARG A 99 0.98 11.11 19.76
C ARG A 99 -0.26 10.37 19.28
N PRO A 100 -1.02 9.72 20.17
CA PRO A 100 -2.29 9.13 19.80
C PRO A 100 -3.24 10.21 19.27
N TYR A 101 -3.87 9.96 18.12
CA TYR A 101 -4.94 10.81 17.60
C TYR A 101 -6.28 10.43 18.23
N HIS A 102 -7.12 11.42 18.49
CA HIS A 102 -8.51 11.19 18.87
C HIS A 102 -9.37 10.97 17.63
N MET A 103 -10.39 10.12 17.73
CA MET A 103 -11.32 9.89 16.61
C MET A 103 -11.99 11.22 16.21
N GLY A 104 -11.90 11.58 14.93
CA GLY A 104 -12.42 12.85 14.39
C GLY A 104 -11.43 14.01 14.44
N GLU A 105 -10.22 13.81 14.98
CA GLU A 105 -9.13 14.79 14.92
C GLU A 105 -8.46 14.78 13.54
N THR A 106 -8.17 15.98 13.02
CA THR A 106 -7.53 16.18 11.71
C THR A 106 -6.34 17.11 11.85
N LEU A 107 -5.30 16.87 11.07
CA LEU A 107 -3.99 17.54 11.21
C LEU A 107 -3.97 19.02 10.88
N ASN A 108 -4.87 19.46 9.99
CA ASN A 108 -5.02 20.85 9.57
C ASN A 108 -6.23 21.53 10.25
N GLY A 109 -6.84 20.90 11.26
CA GLY A 109 -8.02 21.43 11.95
C GLY A 109 -9.31 21.41 11.11
N VAL A 110 -9.30 20.85 9.90
CA VAL A 110 -10.48 20.70 9.06
C VAL A 110 -11.35 19.56 9.60
N SER A 111 -12.46 19.91 10.24
CA SER A 111 -13.39 18.90 10.76
C SER A 111 -13.97 18.04 9.62
N GLY A 112 -13.81 16.71 9.75
CA GLY A 112 -14.55 15.73 8.94
C GLY A 112 -14.10 15.65 7.49
N LEU A 113 -13.06 14.87 7.23
CA LEU A 113 -12.85 14.28 5.90
C LEU A 113 -14.05 13.36 5.59
N ASP A 114 -14.97 13.84 4.77
CA ASP A 114 -16.11 13.04 4.30
C ASP A 114 -15.67 12.21 3.08
N ILE A 115 -15.33 10.95 3.35
CA ILE A 115 -14.95 9.97 2.33
C ILE A 115 -16.09 9.77 1.31
N ASP A 116 -17.35 9.90 1.73
CA ASP A 116 -18.50 9.77 0.82
C ASP A 116 -18.65 11.01 -0.06
N ALA A 117 -18.30 12.21 0.43
CA ALA A 117 -18.20 13.40 -0.42
C ALA A 117 -17.06 13.28 -1.44
N GLU A 118 -15.89 12.80 -1.01
CA GLU A 118 -14.76 12.55 -1.92
C GLU A 118 -15.11 11.52 -3.00
N ARG A 119 -15.82 10.45 -2.61
CA ARG A 119 -16.30 9.43 -3.55
C ARG A 119 -17.26 10.04 -4.57
N ARG A 120 -18.18 10.91 -4.16
CA ARG A 120 -19.12 11.59 -5.07
C ARG A 120 -18.39 12.41 -6.13
N VAL A 121 -17.35 13.17 -5.76
CA VAL A 121 -16.55 13.95 -6.72
C VAL A 121 -15.94 13.06 -7.81
N VAL A 122 -15.39 11.91 -7.41
CA VAL A 122 -14.81 10.93 -8.34
C VAL A 122 -15.88 10.29 -9.23
N GLU A 123 -17.02 9.91 -8.65
CA GLU A 123 -18.15 9.29 -9.37
C GLU A 123 -18.75 10.25 -10.40
N GLU A 124 -19.02 11.49 -10.01
CA GLU A 124 -19.56 12.55 -10.89
C GLU A 124 -18.60 12.84 -12.04
N ARG A 125 -17.28 12.95 -11.79
CA ARG A 125 -16.30 13.19 -12.86
C ARG A 125 -16.24 12.04 -13.87
N LEU A 126 -16.32 10.80 -13.39
CA LEU A 126 -16.35 9.62 -14.26
C LEU A 126 -17.63 9.58 -15.10
N GLU A 127 -18.77 9.95 -14.53
CA GLU A 127 -20.05 10.01 -15.24
C GLU A 127 -20.03 11.09 -16.33
N GLU A 128 -19.51 12.28 -16.04
CA GLU A 128 -19.32 13.36 -17.01
C GLU A 128 -18.46 12.93 -18.21
N LEU A 129 -17.26 12.40 -17.94
CA LEU A 129 -16.33 11.98 -18.99
C LEU A 129 -16.92 10.88 -19.88
N ARG A 130 -17.69 9.96 -19.29
CA ARG A 130 -18.41 8.92 -20.04
C ARG A 130 -19.55 9.50 -20.88
N ALA A 131 -20.28 10.48 -20.35
CA ALA A 131 -21.36 11.16 -21.06
C ALA A 131 -20.83 11.98 -22.26
N GLU A 132 -19.63 12.52 -22.17
CA GLU A 132 -18.90 13.19 -23.26
C GLU A 132 -18.36 12.21 -24.32
N GLY A 133 -18.42 10.89 -24.07
CA GLY A 133 -17.89 9.88 -24.97
C GLY A 133 -16.36 9.82 -24.99
N ALA A 134 -15.69 10.23 -23.90
CA ALA A 134 -14.24 10.17 -23.79
C ALA A 134 -13.71 8.73 -23.94
N SER A 135 -12.53 8.57 -24.55
CA SER A 135 -11.87 7.27 -24.63
C SER A 135 -11.32 6.83 -23.26
N ASP A 136 -11.03 5.53 -23.11
CA ASP A 136 -10.45 4.99 -21.87
C ASP A 136 -9.10 5.65 -21.53
N GLU A 137 -8.29 6.02 -22.53
CA GLU A 137 -7.05 6.77 -22.35
C GLU A 137 -7.32 8.19 -21.85
N ALA A 138 -8.30 8.89 -22.44
CA ALA A 138 -8.67 10.24 -22.02
C ALA A 138 -9.22 10.25 -20.59
N ILE A 139 -10.06 9.27 -20.24
CA ILE A 139 -10.53 9.06 -18.87
C ILE A 139 -9.35 8.81 -17.93
N SER A 140 -8.38 7.97 -18.34
CA SER A 140 -7.20 7.67 -17.53
C SER A 140 -6.38 8.92 -17.21
N VAL A 141 -6.11 9.76 -18.22
CA VAL A 141 -5.38 11.02 -18.05
C VAL A 141 -6.16 11.98 -17.16
N ALA A 142 -7.45 12.21 -17.44
CA ALA A 142 -8.26 13.13 -16.66
C ALA A 142 -8.38 12.70 -15.19
N MET A 143 -8.51 11.40 -14.91
CA MET A 143 -8.54 10.90 -13.53
C MET A 143 -7.17 11.00 -12.86
N LYS A 144 -6.06 10.86 -13.59
CA LYS A 144 -4.71 11.13 -13.04
C LYS A 144 -4.55 12.58 -12.65
N GLU A 145 -4.95 13.51 -13.53
CA GLU A 145 -4.87 14.96 -13.28
C GLU A 145 -5.75 15.38 -12.10
N LEU A 146 -6.98 14.85 -12.00
CA LEU A 146 -7.85 15.08 -10.85
C LEU A 146 -7.18 14.61 -9.54
N GLY A 147 -6.50 13.47 -9.57
CA GLY A 147 -5.75 12.98 -8.42
C GLY A 147 -4.63 13.91 -7.99
N ILE A 148 -3.90 14.49 -8.93
CA ILE A 148 -2.82 15.47 -8.67
C ILE A 148 -3.41 16.77 -8.09
N GLU A 149 -4.52 17.27 -8.63
CA GLU A 149 -5.16 18.48 -8.11
C GLU A 149 -5.69 18.30 -6.69
N ARG A 150 -6.24 17.11 -6.40
CA ARG A 150 -6.89 16.83 -5.12
C ARG A 150 -5.94 16.30 -4.05
N PHE A 151 -4.76 15.82 -4.42
CA PHE A 151 -3.75 15.32 -3.50
C PHE A 151 -2.50 16.21 -3.56
N ASP A 152 -2.28 16.99 -2.51
CA ASP A 152 -1.03 17.74 -2.37
C ASP A 152 0.14 16.78 -2.07
N ASP A 153 0.93 16.50 -3.11
CA ASP A 153 2.14 15.67 -3.01
C ASP A 153 3.40 16.51 -2.75
N SER A 154 3.29 17.81 -2.48
CA SER A 154 4.42 18.69 -2.23
C SER A 154 5.34 18.16 -1.13
N ASN A 155 4.79 17.53 -0.10
CA ASN A 155 5.57 16.90 0.97
C ASN A 155 6.27 15.61 0.52
N THR A 156 5.67 14.85 -0.41
CA THR A 156 6.31 13.71 -1.07
C THR A 156 7.49 14.14 -1.90
N GLU A 157 7.33 15.21 -2.67
CA GLU A 157 8.39 15.75 -3.51
C GLU A 157 9.52 16.38 -2.67
N LYS A 158 9.18 17.17 -1.64
CA LYS A 158 10.16 17.72 -0.69
C LYS A 158 10.94 16.62 0.03
N LEU A 159 10.27 15.55 0.49
CA LEU A 159 10.96 14.43 1.14
C LEU A 159 11.86 13.67 0.15
N ARG A 160 11.41 13.49 -1.10
CA ARG A 160 12.20 12.87 -2.16
C ARG A 160 13.47 13.68 -2.45
N VAL A 161 13.35 14.99 -2.58
CA VAL A 161 14.47 15.91 -2.78
C VAL A 161 15.41 15.93 -1.57
N ALA A 162 14.86 16.05 -0.36
CA ALA A 162 15.66 16.04 0.87
C ALA A 162 16.39 14.71 1.10
N ALA A 163 15.80 13.57 0.73
CA ALA A 163 16.46 12.27 0.77
C ALA A 163 17.61 12.17 -0.25
N MET A 164 17.46 12.78 -1.44
CA MET A 164 18.51 12.87 -2.45
C MET A 164 19.65 13.83 -2.05
N GLU A 165 19.33 14.96 -1.42
CA GLU A 165 20.30 15.99 -1.02
C GLU A 165 20.99 15.70 0.33
N GLY A 166 20.29 15.03 1.25
CA GLY A 166 20.73 14.82 2.63
C GLY A 166 21.73 13.69 2.83
N GLY A 167 22.15 12.99 1.76
CA GLY A 167 23.11 11.88 1.85
C GLY A 167 22.62 10.72 2.72
N VAL A 168 21.31 10.60 2.96
CA VAL A 168 20.71 9.39 3.54
C VAL A 168 21.03 8.28 2.56
N GLU A 169 21.98 7.41 2.93
CA GLU A 169 22.58 6.42 2.05
C GLU A 169 21.53 5.76 1.14
N GLY A 170 21.71 5.97 -0.18
CA GLY A 170 20.97 5.23 -1.20
C GLY A 170 21.11 3.71 -1.03
N ASP A 171 22.10 3.25 -0.28
CA ASP A 171 22.36 1.84 0.01
C ASP A 171 21.42 1.23 1.07
N VAL A 172 20.71 2.02 1.88
CA VAL A 172 19.87 1.48 2.98
C VAL A 172 18.39 1.39 2.61
N PHE A 173 17.86 2.32 1.78
CA PHE A 173 16.44 2.35 1.42
C PHE A 173 16.12 2.76 -0.03
N TYR A 174 17.10 3.06 -0.89
CA TYR A 174 16.84 3.43 -2.28
C TYR A 174 16.81 2.18 -3.18
N PHE A 175 15.68 1.47 -3.17
CA PHE A 175 15.37 0.53 -4.24
C PHE A 175 14.69 1.31 -5.36
N ASP A 176 15.45 1.77 -6.35
CA ASP A 176 14.90 2.33 -7.58
C ASP A 176 14.43 1.19 -8.49
N PRO A 177 13.13 0.92 -8.64
CA PRO A 177 12.67 -0.14 -9.53
C PRO A 177 13.11 0.10 -10.98
N LYS A 178 13.42 1.34 -11.39
CA LYS A 178 13.85 1.64 -12.77
C LYS A 178 15.28 1.18 -13.05
N CYS A 179 16.09 0.91 -12.02
CA CYS A 179 17.44 0.37 -12.21
C CYS A 179 17.44 -1.15 -12.45
N ILE A 180 16.29 -1.81 -12.28
CA ILE A 180 16.12 -3.23 -12.56
C ILE A 180 15.78 -3.41 -14.03
N ASP A 181 16.60 -4.21 -14.71
CA ASP A 181 16.21 -4.83 -15.96
C ASP A 181 15.10 -5.86 -15.66
N TRP A 182 13.86 -5.40 -15.71
CA TRP A 182 12.68 -6.22 -15.42
C TRP A 182 12.55 -7.39 -16.39
N GLY A 183 12.99 -7.23 -17.64
CA GLY A 183 13.02 -8.30 -18.63
C GLY A 183 13.95 -9.41 -18.19
N HIS A 184 15.17 -9.05 -17.76
CA HIS A 184 16.13 -10.00 -17.20
C HIS A 184 15.64 -10.63 -15.89
N TYR A 185 15.16 -9.83 -14.94
CA TYR A 185 14.70 -10.31 -13.64
C TYR A 185 13.55 -11.31 -13.76
N VAL A 186 12.52 -10.99 -14.54
CA VAL A 186 11.35 -11.87 -14.70
C VAL A 186 11.74 -13.16 -15.42
N THR A 187 12.49 -13.05 -16.52
CA THR A 187 12.79 -14.18 -17.41
C THR A 187 13.85 -15.11 -16.82
N ASN A 188 14.89 -14.57 -16.19
CA ASN A 188 16.07 -15.36 -15.81
C ASN A 188 16.15 -15.65 -14.31
N ILE A 189 15.43 -14.90 -13.47
CA ILE A 189 15.50 -15.05 -12.00
C ILE A 189 14.14 -15.52 -11.46
N HIS A 190 13.07 -14.77 -11.73
CA HIS A 190 11.77 -15.00 -11.11
C HIS A 190 11.07 -16.27 -11.61
N ILE A 191 10.85 -16.40 -12.93
CA ILE A 191 10.19 -17.59 -13.51
C ILE A 191 11.00 -18.87 -13.25
N PRO A 192 12.32 -18.93 -13.49
CA PRO A 192 13.11 -20.12 -13.18
C PRO A 192 13.14 -20.46 -11.70
N GLY A 193 13.13 -19.45 -10.81
CA GLY A 193 13.02 -19.65 -9.36
C GLY A 193 11.69 -20.29 -8.96
N ILE A 194 10.57 -19.84 -9.52
CA ILE A 194 9.25 -20.45 -9.31
C ILE A 194 9.26 -21.91 -9.81
N VAL A 195 9.78 -22.15 -11.02
CA VAL A 195 9.86 -23.50 -11.61
C VAL A 195 10.74 -24.43 -10.78
N LYS A 196 11.83 -23.93 -10.21
CA LYS A 196 12.79 -24.76 -9.46
C LYS A 196 12.34 -25.08 -8.04
N TYR A 197 11.69 -24.13 -7.36
CA TYR A 197 11.43 -24.22 -5.91
C TYR A 197 9.95 -24.34 -5.55
N VAL A 198 9.03 -23.94 -6.43
CA VAL A 198 7.58 -23.98 -6.19
C VAL A 198 6.94 -25.13 -6.94
N PHE A 199 7.26 -25.27 -8.23
CA PHE A 199 6.85 -26.44 -9.00
C PHE A 199 7.84 -27.58 -8.74
N LYS A 200 7.56 -28.43 -7.73
CA LYS A 200 8.31 -29.68 -7.58
C LYS A 200 8.27 -30.45 -8.90
N ARG A 201 9.43 -30.87 -9.40
CA ARG A 201 9.51 -31.92 -10.44
C ARG A 201 8.76 -33.13 -9.91
N SER A 202 7.58 -33.38 -10.47
CA SER A 202 6.92 -34.69 -10.45
C SER A 202 7.81 -35.73 -11.09
#